data_AF-A0A1D7QW74-F1
#
_entry.id   AF-A0A1D7QW74-F1
#
_cell.length_a   1.000
_cell.length_b   1.000
_cell.length_c   1.000
_cell.angle_alpha   90.00
_cell.angle_beta   90.00
_cell.angle_gamma   90.00
#
_symmetry.space_group_name_H-M   'P 1'
#
loop_
_entity.id
_entity.type
_entity.pdbx_description
1 polymer ?
#
loop_
_entity_poly.entity_id
_entity_poly.type
_entity_poly.pdbx_seq_one_letter_code
_entity_poly.pdbx_strand_id
1 'polypeptide(L)'
;METLGSILIQALNLYLIICFVYIIMSWIPNARESNFGQAIGKLVEPYFAPFRQIIPPIGMIDISPLIAIVALNFAIRGIRFLFFGM
;
A
#
# COMPACT_ATOMS: atom_id res chain seq x y z
N MET A 1 6.43 15.03 20.18
CA MET A 1 7.00 14.48 18.92
C MET A 1 6.74 12.99 18.79
N GLU A 2 6.95 12.22 19.85
CA GLU A 2 6.68 10.77 19.87
C GLU A 2 5.23 10.40 19.54
N THR A 3 4.23 11.05 20.15
CA THR A 3 2.81 10.78 19.86
C THR A 3 2.46 10.97 18.38
N LEU A 4 2.99 12.02 17.75
CA LEU A 4 2.80 12.28 16.33
C LEU A 4 3.41 11.17 15.48
N GLY A 5 4.64 10.75 15.80
CA GLY A 5 5.28 9.62 15.15
C GLY A 5 4.47 8.34 15.26
N SER A 6 3.91 8.06 16.44
CA SER A 6 3.07 6.88 16.69
C SER A 6 1.79 6.91 15.85
N ILE A 7 1.08 8.04 15.81
CA ILE A 7 -0.15 8.19 15.01
C ILE A 7 0.15 8.02 13.52
N LEU A 8 1.23 8.63 13.02
CA LEU A 8 1.65 8.52 11.63
C LEU A 8 1.98 7.06 11.27
N ILE A 9 2.76 6.37 12.11
CA ILE A 9 3.10 4.96 11.90
C ILE A 9 1.84 4.09 11.92
N GLN A 10 0.91 4.32 12.84
CA GLN A 10 -0.36 3.58 12.89
C GLN A 10 -1.18 3.79 11.63
N ALA A 11 -1.30 5.04 11.15
CA ALA A 11 -2.00 5.36 9.92
C ALA A 11 -1.36 4.68 8.69
N LEU A 12 -0.03 4.65 8.59
CA LEU A 12 0.67 3.97 7.51
C LEU A 12 0.54 2.45 7.58
N ASN A 13 0.54 1.86 8.78
CA ASN A 13 0.27 0.41 8.93
C ASN A 13 -1.17 0.08 8.54
N LEU A 14 -2.14 0.93 8.89
CA LEU A 14 -3.52 0.76 8.42
C LEU A 14 -3.59 0.86 6.90
N TYR A 15 -2.91 1.84 6.30
CA TYR A 15 -2.83 1.98 4.85
C TYR A 15 -2.17 0.77 4.17
N LEU A 16 -1.13 0.20 4.77
CA LEU A 16 -0.50 -1.06 4.33
C LEU A 16 -1.52 -2.21 4.29
N ILE A 17 -2.36 -2.34 5.33
CA ILE A 17 -3.42 -3.35 5.38
C ILE A 17 -4.44 -3.09 4.26
N ILE A 18 -4.86 -1.85 4.04
CA ILE A 18 -5.78 -1.49 2.95
C ILE A 18 -5.19 -1.86 1.58
N CYS A 19 -3.91 -1.57 1.35
CA CYS A 19 -3.18 -1.97 0.15
C CYS A 19 -3.18 -3.49 -0.03
N PHE A 20 -2.91 -4.24 1.05
CA PHE A 20 -2.91 -5.69 1.02
C PHE A 20 -4.29 -6.29 0.71
N VAL A 21 -5.35 -5.75 1.34
CA VAL A 21 -6.75 -6.11 1.02
C VAL A 21 -7.04 -5.87 -0.45
N TYR A 22 -6.65 -4.71 -1.01
CA TYR A 22 -6.86 -4.41 -2.42
C TYR A 22 -6.14 -5.37 -3.38
N ILE A 23 -4.94 -5.83 -3.01
CA ILE A 23 -4.20 -6.85 -3.78
C ILE A 23 -4.96 -8.18 -3.74
N ILE A 24 -5.44 -8.62 -2.57
CA ILE A 24 -6.23 -9.85 -2.45
C ILE A 24 -7.53 -9.75 -3.25
N MET A 25 -8.20 -8.60 -3.22
CA MET A 25 -9.41 -8.35 -4.03
C MET A 25 -9.17 -8.49 -5.53
N SER A 26 -7.92 -8.41 -6.00
CA SER A 26 -7.59 -8.66 -7.40
C SER A 26 -7.74 -10.12 -7.83
N TRP A 27 -7.68 -11.05 -6.87
CA TRP A 27 -7.79 -12.49 -7.12
C TRP A 27 -9.21 -13.01 -6.91
N ILE A 28 -10.08 -12.18 -6.34
CA ILE A 28 -11.48 -12.52 -6.09
C ILE A 28 -12.34 -11.92 -7.21
N PRO A 29 -13.10 -12.74 -7.97
CA PRO A 29 -13.99 -12.25 -9.01
C PRO A 29 -14.97 -11.19 -8.48
N ASN A 30 -15.17 -10.12 -9.26
CA ASN A 30 -16.07 -9.00 -8.96
C ASN A 30 -15.76 -8.19 -7.68
N ALA A 31 -14.74 -8.55 -6.89
CA ALA A 31 -14.45 -7.85 -5.64
C ALA A 31 -14.00 -6.40 -5.87
N ARG A 32 -13.10 -6.17 -6.84
CA ARG A 32 -12.65 -4.83 -7.23
C ARG A 32 -13.76 -3.95 -7.81
N GLU A 33 -14.73 -4.58 -8.48
CA GLU A 33 -15.85 -3.89 -9.14
C GLU A 33 -16.95 -3.50 -8.15
N SER A 34 -17.00 -4.14 -6.98
CA SER A 34 -17.93 -3.76 -5.91
C SER A 34 -17.74 -2.30 -5.46
N ASN A 35 -18.79 -1.69 -4.91
CA ASN A 35 -18.72 -0.33 -4.35
C ASN A 35 -17.57 -0.17 -3.33
N PHE A 36 -17.35 -1.20 -2.51
CA PHE A 36 -16.26 -1.24 -1.54
C PHE A 36 -14.89 -1.32 -2.23
N GLY A 37 -14.75 -2.18 -3.24
CA GLY A 37 -13.52 -2.31 -4.03
C GLY A 37 -13.15 -1.04 -4.78
N GLN A 38 -14.13 -0.35 -5.35
CA GLN A 38 -13.92 0.95 -6.00
C GLN A 38 -13.52 2.03 -4.98
N ALA A 39 -14.13 2.04 -3.79
CA ALA A 39 -13.76 2.98 -2.73
C ALA A 39 -12.32 2.77 -2.25
N ILE A 40 -11.91 1.52 -2.00
CA ILE A 40 -10.51 1.19 -1.68
C ILE A 40 -9.59 1.56 -2.84
N GLY A 41 -9.97 1.21 -4.08
CA GLY A 41 -9.20 1.52 -5.28
C GLY A 41 -8.85 2.99 -5.37
N LYS A 42 -9.80 3.89 -5.14
CA LYS A 42 -9.56 5.35 -5.11
C LYS A 42 -8.50 5.77 -4.09
N LEU A 43 -8.35 5.05 -2.98
CA LEU A 43 -7.36 5.34 -1.93
C LEU A 43 -5.96 4.80 -2.26
N VAL A 44 -5.87 3.64 -2.92
CA VAL A 44 -4.60 2.93 -3.12
C VAL A 44 -4.01 3.11 -4.51
N GLU A 45 -4.83 3.34 -5.53
CA GLU A 45 -4.39 3.51 -6.92
C GLU A 45 -3.40 4.68 -7.12
N PRO A 46 -3.57 5.86 -6.49
CA PRO A 46 -2.58 6.93 -6.59
C PRO A 46 -1.19 6.52 -6.09
N TYR A 47 -1.13 5.60 -5.11
CA TYR A 47 0.12 5.06 -4.61
C TYR A 47 0.69 3.96 -5.50
N PHE A 48 -0.13 3.05 -6.03
CA PHE A 48 0.32 1.97 -6.90
C PHE A 48 0.69 2.43 -8.33
N ALA A 49 0.05 3.47 -8.86
CA ALA A 49 0.22 3.91 -10.24
C ALA A 49 1.69 4.21 -10.64
N PRO A 50 2.49 4.94 -9.83
CA PRO A 50 3.90 5.14 -10.12
C PRO A 50 4.71 3.84 -10.21
N PHE A 51 4.40 2.84 -9.39
CA PHE A 51 5.11 1.55 -9.42
C PHE A 51 4.80 0.77 -10.70
N ARG A 52 3.57 0.83 -11.22
CA ARG A 52 3.20 0.22 -12.52
C ARG A 52 3.91 0.89 -13.70
N GLN A 53 4.24 2.17 -13.59
CA GLN A 53 4.97 2.89 -14.63
C GLN A 53 6.46 2.52 -14.64
N ILE A 54 7.04 2.25 -13.47
CA ILE A 54 8.46 1.89 -13.33
C ILE A 54 8.67 0.38 -13.59
N ILE A 55 7.73 -0.45 -13.14
CA ILE A 55 7.84 -1.91 -13.18
C ILE A 55 6.80 -2.43 -14.16
N PRO A 56 7.20 -2.81 -15.39
CA PRO A 56 6.27 -3.38 -16.34
C PRO A 56 5.73 -4.72 -15.81
N PRO A 57 4.47 -5.07 -16.13
CA PRO A 57 3.90 -6.36 -15.75
C PRO A 57 4.70 -7.51 -16.38
N ILE A 58 4.88 -8.59 -15.62
CA ILE A 58 5.55 -9.80 -16.11
C ILE A 58 4.46 -10.73 -16.64
N GLY A 59 4.32 -10.77 -17.97
CA GLY A 59 3.21 -11.46 -18.63
C GLY A 59 1.87 -10.85 -18.23
N MET A 60 0.99 -11.65 -17.63
CA MET A 60 -0.33 -11.20 -17.16
C MET A 60 -0.36 -10.82 -15.68
N ILE A 61 0.77 -10.95 -14.96
CA ILE A 61 0.83 -10.73 -13.51
C ILE A 61 1.45 -9.36 -13.23
N ASP A 62 0.68 -8.53 -12.54
CA ASP A 62 1.16 -7.26 -12.01
C ASP A 62 1.95 -7.50 -10.71
N ILE A 63 3.29 -7.47 -10.81
CA ILE A 63 4.20 -7.58 -9.66
C ILE A 63 4.43 -6.24 -8.95
N SER A 64 4.00 -5.12 -9.55
CA SER A 64 4.24 -3.78 -9.01
C SER A 64 3.65 -3.57 -7.60
N PRO A 65 2.50 -4.18 -7.19
CA PRO A 65 1.98 -4.02 -5.84
C PRO A 65 2.90 -4.62 -4.78
N LEU A 66 3.65 -5.68 -5.10
CA LEU A 66 4.61 -6.26 -4.18
C LEU A 66 5.73 -5.26 -3.86
N ILE A 67 6.27 -4.62 -4.89
CA ILE A 67 7.33 -3.62 -4.72
C ILE A 67 6.81 -2.39 -3.99
N ALA A 68 5.58 -1.97 -4.28
CA ALA A 68 4.93 -0.89 -3.53
C ALA A 68 4.78 -1.24 -2.04
N ILE A 69 4.32 -2.44 -1.69
CA ILE A 69 4.24 -2.88 -0.28
C ILE A 69 5.60 -2.88 0.41
N VAL A 70 6.66 -3.32 -0.29
CA VAL A 70 8.03 -3.27 0.23
C VAL A 70 8.48 -1.84 0.46
N ALA A 71 8.27 -0.94 -0.50
CA ALA A 71 8.61 0.48 -0.39
C ALA A 71 7.87 1.15 0.79
N LEU A 72 6.58 0.86 0.97
CA LEU A 72 5.79 1.37 2.10
C LEU A 72 6.33 0.86 3.45
N ASN A 73 6.73 -0.41 3.53
CA ASN A 73 7.36 -0.95 4.73
C ASN A 73 8.68 -0.24 5.06
N PHE A 74 9.52 0.04 4.05
CA PHE A 74 10.75 0.81 4.26
C PHE A 74 10.45 2.23 4.73
N ALA A 75 9.44 2.90 4.18
CA ALA A 75 9.02 4.22 4.62
C ALA A 75 8.56 4.20 6.10
N ILE A 76 7.75 3.22 6.50
CA ILE A 76 7.31 3.05 7.90
C ILE A 76 8.51 2.85 8.84
N ARG A 77 9.47 1.99 8.46
CA ARG A 77 10.68 1.74 9.25
C ARG A 77 11.55 3.00 9.35
N GLY A 78 11.73 3.73 8.25
CA GLY A 78 12.48 4.99 8.25
C GLY A 78 11.84 6.05 9.15
N ILE A 79 10.52 6.20 9.09
CA ILE A 79 9.78 7.10 9.99
C ILE A 79 9.93 6.65 11.45
N ARG A 80 9.83 5.34 11.73
CA ARG A 80 10.06 4.81 13.08
C ARG A 80 11.46 5.17 13.60
N PHE A 81 12.48 4.96 12.79
CA PHE A 81 13.85 5.31 13.12
C PHE A 81 14.00 6.82 13.41
N LEU A 82 13.41 7.68 12.58
CA LEU A 82 13.49 9.13 12.75
C LEU A 82 12.79 9.64 14.03
N PHE A 83 11.66 9.05 14.40
CA PHE A 83 10.87 9.52 15.54
C PHE A 83 11.24 8.84 16.88
N PHE A 84 11.81 7.64 16.84
CA PHE A 84 12.06 6.82 18.03
C PHE A 84 13.50 6.31 18.15
N GLY A 85 14.36 6.53 17.15
CA GLY A 85 15.75 6.07 17.15
C GLY A 85 15.92 4.54 17.11
N MET A 86 14.85 3.80 16.82
CA MET A 86 14.80 2.33 16.77
C MET A 86 14.64 1.81 15.34
#